data_AF-A0A9Y2IRE8-F1
#
_entry.id   AF-A0A9Y2IRE8-F1
#
_cell.length_a   1.000
_cell.length_b   1.000
_cell.length_c   1.000
_cell.angle_alpha   90.00
_cell.angle_beta   90.00
_cell.angle_gamma   90.00
#
_symmetry.space_group_name_H-M   'P 1'
#
loop_
_entity.id
_entity.type
_entity.pdbx_description
1 polymer ?
#
loop_
_entity_poly.entity_id
_entity_poly.type
_entity_poly.pdbx_seq_one_letter_code
_entity_poly.pdbx_strand_id
1 'polypeptide(L)'
;MTIPARLPAGTFVKLERCRRPHDDALGLFGARVEAPGLSASLEVETLNGDGLDSFVQSLGNDFRGWTDERIWASFRGDLELRASHSGRLIWLSWTLRFPEPTEEDPAVWTATVRVHLTPGEDLRVFNSDVAAFLNV
;
A
#
# COMPACT_ATOMS: atom_id res chain seq x y z
N MET A 1 10.38 3.04 -2.30
CA MET A 1 9.81 2.58 -3.58
C MET A 1 8.57 3.40 -3.89
N THR A 2 8.52 4.05 -5.05
CA THR A 2 7.34 4.80 -5.51
C THR A 2 6.59 3.91 -6.49
N ILE A 3 5.30 3.67 -6.27
CA ILE A 3 4.52 2.77 -7.14
C ILE A 3 4.25 3.50 -8.46
N PRO A 4 4.74 2.99 -9.62
CA PRO A 4 4.52 3.62 -10.92
C PRO A 4 3.12 3.24 -11.44
N ALA A 5 2.08 3.75 -10.80
CA ALA A 5 0.75 3.67 -11.36
C ALA A 5 0.52 4.84 -12.32
N ARG A 6 -0.24 4.63 -13.41
CA ARG A 6 -0.66 5.73 -14.29
C ARG A 6 -1.61 6.63 -13.51
N LEU A 7 -1.14 7.83 -13.20
CA LEU A 7 -1.83 8.75 -12.31
C LEU A 7 -2.06 10.09 -12.99
N PRO A 8 -3.16 10.82 -12.64
CA PRO A 8 -3.18 12.25 -12.89
C PRO A 8 -1.93 12.87 -12.26
N ALA A 9 -1.35 13.88 -12.91
CA ALA A 9 -0.09 14.46 -12.47
C ALA A 9 -0.13 14.82 -10.97
N GLY A 10 0.80 14.26 -10.20
CA GLY A 10 0.94 14.54 -8.76
C GLY A 10 0.22 13.59 -7.80
N THR A 11 -0.53 12.59 -8.27
CA THR A 11 -0.97 11.50 -7.38
C THR A 11 0.12 10.43 -7.30
N PHE A 12 0.44 9.92 -6.11
CA PHE A 12 1.29 8.73 -5.93
C PHE A 12 1.14 8.09 -4.55
N VAL A 13 1.60 6.85 -4.45
CA VAL A 13 1.78 6.13 -3.19
C VAL A 13 3.22 5.67 -3.10
N LYS A 14 3.81 5.86 -1.92
CA LYS A 14 5.20 5.51 -1.65
C LYS A 14 5.29 4.73 -0.34
N LEU A 15 5.95 3.59 -0.40
CA LEU A 15 6.44 2.86 0.77
C LEU A 15 7.93 3.16 0.91
N GLU A 16 8.38 3.53 2.10
CA GLU A 16 9.76 3.94 2.33
C GLU A 16 10.30 3.52 3.70
N ARG A 17 11.63 3.50 3.83
CA ARG A 17 12.34 3.27 5.10
C ARG A 17 11.86 2.00 5.84
N CYS A 18 11.75 0.88 5.14
CA CYS A 18 11.52 -0.41 5.80
C CYS A 18 12.69 -0.72 6.73
N ARG A 19 12.39 -1.02 7.99
CA ARG A 19 13.36 -1.30 9.05
C ARG A 19 12.83 -2.38 9.97
N ARG A 20 13.74 -3.15 10.57
CA ARG A 20 13.46 -4.09 11.65
C ARG A 20 14.29 -3.68 12.87
N PRO A 21 13.72 -2.90 13.81
CA PRO A 21 14.49 -2.33 14.92
C PRO A 21 15.07 -3.40 15.86
N HIS A 22 14.41 -4.54 15.99
CA HIS A 22 14.72 -5.56 17.00
C HIS A 22 15.11 -6.92 16.42
N ASP A 23 15.36 -7.01 15.11
CA ASP A 23 15.64 -8.25 14.37
C ASP A 23 14.64 -9.38 14.71
N ASP A 24 13.39 -8.99 14.97
CA ASP A 24 12.27 -9.86 15.27
C ASP A 24 11.19 -9.71 14.19
N ALA A 25 9.99 -10.21 14.47
CA ALA A 25 8.87 -10.10 13.55
C ALA A 25 8.40 -8.65 13.35
N LEU A 26 8.73 -7.71 14.25
CA LEU A 26 8.23 -6.34 14.19
C LEU A 26 9.06 -5.53 13.19
N GLY A 27 8.40 -5.10 12.12
CA GLY A 27 8.92 -4.18 11.12
C GLY A 27 8.20 -2.84 11.17
N LEU A 28 8.93 -1.79 10.80
CA LEU A 28 8.41 -0.44 10.60
C LEU A 28 8.63 -0.01 9.16
N PHE A 29 7.64 0.66 8.56
CA PHE A 29 7.88 1.43 7.34
C PHE A 29 7.02 2.67 7.23
N GLY A 30 7.52 3.68 6.51
CA GLY A 30 6.75 4.85 6.15
C GLY A 30 5.81 4.57 4.97
N ALA A 31 4.55 4.93 5.11
CA ALA A 31 3.59 5.02 4.02
C ALA A 31 3.28 6.50 3.76
N ARG A 32 3.35 6.91 2.49
CA ARG A 32 2.98 8.26 2.06
C ARG A 32 2.05 8.20 0.87
N VAL A 33 0.99 9.01 0.92
CA VAL A 33 0.08 9.24 -0.20
C VAL A 33 0.04 10.72 -0.54
N GLU A 34 0.01 11.00 -1.83
CA GLU A 34 -0.09 12.35 -2.37
C GLU A 34 -1.14 12.37 -3.47
N ALA A 35 -1.90 13.45 -3.55
CA ALA A 35 -2.80 13.79 -4.64
C ALA A 35 -3.02 15.32 -4.65
N PRO A 36 -3.61 15.91 -5.71
CA PRO A 36 -3.93 17.33 -5.71
C PRO A 36 -4.77 17.74 -4.48
N GLY A 37 -4.17 18.55 -3.59
CA GLY A 37 -4.80 18.99 -2.34
C GLY A 37 -4.79 17.98 -1.18
N LEU A 38 -4.07 16.87 -1.31
CA LEU A 38 -3.98 15.82 -0.29
C LEU A 38 -2.51 15.36 -0.12
N SER A 39 -1.98 15.51 1.09
CA SER A 39 -0.69 14.95 1.51
C SER A 39 -0.91 14.26 2.86
N ALA A 40 -0.66 12.96 2.94
CA ALA A 40 -0.75 12.22 4.18
C ALA A 40 0.38 11.19 4.28
N SER A 41 0.90 11.00 5.48
CA SER A 41 1.93 10.00 5.75
C SER A 41 1.84 9.48 7.18
N LEU A 42 2.21 8.23 7.37
CA LEU A 42 2.34 7.61 8.69
C LEU A 42 3.46 6.56 8.70
N GLU A 43 3.97 6.26 9.89
CA GLU A 43 4.82 5.10 10.12
C GLU A 43 3.93 3.92 10.49
N VAL A 44 4.06 2.83 9.74
CA VAL A 44 3.24 1.62 9.82
C VAL A 44 4.01 0.56 10.60
N GLU A 45 3.37 0.00 11.64
CA GLU A 45 3.84 -1.22 12.31
C GLU A 45 3.35 -2.46 11.55
N THR A 46 4.25 -3.40 11.28
CA THR A 46 3.93 -4.67 10.63
C THR A 46 4.57 -5.86 11.33
N LEU A 47 3.94 -7.03 11.21
CA LEU A 47 4.51 -8.31 11.62
C LEU A 47 4.96 -9.09 10.39
N ASN A 48 6.26 -9.11 10.11
CA ASN A 48 6.84 -9.68 8.89
C ASN A 48 6.16 -9.15 7.61
N GLY A 49 5.79 -7.87 7.58
CA GLY A 49 5.08 -7.25 6.46
C GLY A 49 3.61 -7.65 6.32
N ASP A 50 3.03 -8.34 7.30
CA ASP A 50 1.61 -8.73 7.37
C ASP A 50 1.08 -9.46 6.12
N GLY A 51 1.96 -10.17 5.41
CA GLY A 51 1.63 -10.86 4.16
C GLY A 51 1.33 -9.93 2.98
N LEU A 52 1.79 -8.67 3.00
CA LEU A 52 1.63 -7.73 1.88
C LEU A 52 2.25 -8.28 0.59
N ASP A 53 3.41 -8.92 0.69
CA ASP A 53 4.08 -9.61 -0.42
C ASP A 53 3.18 -10.71 -1.03
N SER A 54 2.63 -11.57 -0.18
CA SER A 54 1.74 -12.67 -0.54
C SER A 54 0.43 -12.15 -1.14
N PHE A 55 -0.11 -11.07 -0.58
CA PHE A 55 -1.29 -10.40 -1.11
C PHE A 55 -1.04 -9.89 -2.53
N VAL A 56 0.04 -9.13 -2.75
CA VAL A 56 0.35 -8.56 -4.07
C VAL A 56 0.70 -9.66 -5.08
N GLN A 57 1.36 -10.74 -4.63
CA GLN A 57 1.62 -11.94 -5.42
C GLN A 57 0.32 -12.61 -5.87
N SER A 58 -0.68 -12.69 -4.99
CA SER A 58 -2.00 -13.24 -5.36
C SER A 58 -2.67 -12.46 -6.49
N LEU A 59 -2.51 -11.12 -6.51
CA LEU A 59 -3.02 -10.28 -7.60
C LEU A 59 -2.31 -10.63 -8.92
N GLY A 60 -0.99 -10.84 -8.84
CA GLY A 60 -0.15 -11.26 -9.97
C GLY A 60 -0.52 -12.62 -10.53
N ASN A 61 -0.81 -13.59 -9.67
CA ASN A 61 -1.22 -14.94 -10.07
C ASN A 61 -2.56 -14.92 -10.82
N ASP A 62 -3.47 -14.05 -10.36
CA ASP A 62 -4.81 -13.90 -10.94
C ASP A 62 -4.91 -12.72 -11.90
N PHE A 63 -3.81 -12.33 -12.56
CA PHE A 63 -3.76 -11.14 -13.43
C PHE A 63 -4.83 -11.13 -14.54
N ARG A 64 -5.33 -12.31 -14.94
CA ARG A 64 -6.39 -12.46 -15.94
C ARG A 64 -7.74 -11.92 -15.48
N GLY A 65 -7.97 -11.82 -14.17
CA GLY A 65 -9.19 -11.29 -13.59
C GLY A 65 -9.61 -12.00 -12.31
N TRP A 66 -10.31 -11.25 -11.45
CA TRP A 66 -11.02 -11.76 -10.29
C TRP A 66 -12.28 -10.90 -10.06
N THR A 67 -13.31 -11.45 -9.43
CA THR A 67 -14.63 -10.79 -9.30
C THR A 67 -14.73 -9.91 -8.06
N ASP A 68 -14.23 -10.39 -6.92
CA ASP A 68 -14.42 -9.73 -5.62
C ASP A 68 -13.31 -8.74 -5.26
N GLU A 69 -13.61 -7.74 -4.43
CA GLU A 69 -12.56 -6.88 -3.88
C GLU A 69 -11.64 -7.69 -2.96
N ARG A 70 -10.33 -7.59 -3.18
CA ARG A 70 -9.31 -8.18 -2.32
C ARG A 70 -8.75 -7.12 -1.40
N ILE A 71 -8.62 -7.44 -0.13
CA ILE A 71 -8.21 -6.48 0.89
C ILE A 71 -6.99 -7.02 1.64
N TRP A 72 -6.01 -6.16 1.82
CA TRP A 72 -4.91 -6.31 2.76
C TRP A 72 -4.91 -5.15 3.74
N ALA A 73 -4.52 -5.40 4.98
CA ALA A 73 -4.32 -4.38 5.98
C ALA A 73 -3.08 -4.71 6.83
N SER A 74 -2.39 -3.66 7.29
CA SER A 74 -1.31 -3.77 8.27
C SER A 74 -1.82 -4.32 9.61
N PHE A 75 -0.90 -4.76 10.46
CA PHE A 75 -1.17 -5.29 11.80
C PHE A 75 -2.10 -4.39 12.63
N ARG A 76 -1.88 -3.07 12.57
CA ARG A 76 -2.69 -2.07 13.29
C ARG A 76 -3.91 -1.56 12.51
N GLY A 77 -4.03 -1.90 11.22
CA GLY A 77 -5.12 -1.44 10.35
C GLY A 77 -5.07 0.05 9.95
N ASP A 78 -3.96 0.71 10.28
CA ASP A 78 -3.60 2.08 9.92
C ASP A 78 -3.23 2.24 8.44
N LEU A 79 -2.85 1.15 7.76
CA LEU A 79 -2.70 1.07 6.32
C LEU A 79 -3.54 -0.06 5.74
N GLU A 80 -4.32 0.25 4.71
CA GLU A 80 -5.13 -0.72 3.98
C GLU A 80 -4.94 -0.56 2.47
N LEU A 81 -4.84 -1.69 1.79
CA LEU A 81 -4.79 -1.79 0.34
C LEU A 81 -5.98 -2.63 -0.14
N ARG A 82 -6.85 -2.03 -0.94
CA ARG A 82 -7.93 -2.73 -1.64
C ARG A 82 -7.63 -2.83 -3.12
N ALA A 83 -7.88 -4.01 -3.69
CA ALA A 83 -7.64 -4.31 -5.09
C ALA A 83 -8.91 -4.81 -5.77
N SER A 84 -9.31 -4.17 -6.87
CA SER A 84 -10.40 -4.64 -7.73
C SER A 84 -9.97 -4.72 -9.20
N HIS A 85 -10.46 -5.74 -9.91
CA HIS A 85 -10.16 -5.95 -11.32
C HIS A 85 -11.35 -5.54 -12.18
N SER A 86 -11.08 -4.80 -13.26
CA SER A 86 -12.09 -4.29 -14.20
C SER A 86 -11.92 -4.85 -15.62
N GLY A 87 -11.21 -5.97 -15.76
CA GLY A 87 -10.80 -6.57 -17.02
C GLY A 87 -9.55 -5.90 -17.63
N ARG A 88 -9.57 -4.57 -17.78
CA ARG A 88 -8.48 -3.81 -18.41
C ARG A 88 -7.52 -3.14 -17.42
N LEU A 89 -7.99 -2.89 -16.19
CA LEU A 89 -7.24 -2.21 -15.15
C LEU A 89 -7.45 -2.91 -13.82
N ILE A 90 -6.41 -2.89 -12.99
CA ILE A 90 -6.47 -3.23 -11.58
C ILE A 90 -6.45 -1.93 -10.81
N TRP A 91 -7.53 -1.65 -10.08
CA TRP A 91 -7.63 -0.48 -9.22
C TRP A 91 -7.10 -0.82 -7.84
N LEU A 92 -6.18 0.00 -7.34
CA LEU A 92 -5.61 -0.09 -6.02
C LEU A 92 -6.04 1.13 -5.20
N SER A 93 -6.79 0.91 -4.13
CA SER A 93 -7.17 1.95 -3.18
C SER A 93 -6.32 1.82 -1.93
N TRP A 94 -5.49 2.83 -1.67
CA TRP A 94 -4.64 2.91 -0.50
C TRP A 94 -5.30 3.83 0.51
N THR A 95 -5.57 3.31 1.70
CA THR A 95 -6.19 4.08 2.78
C THR A 95 -5.25 4.13 3.97
N LEU A 96 -4.87 5.35 4.35
CA LEU A 96 -4.12 5.65 5.56
C LEU A 96 -5.10 6.16 6.61
N ARG A 97 -5.02 5.62 7.82
CA ARG A 97 -5.85 5.98 8.97
C ARG A 97 -4.94 6.25 10.14
N PHE A 98 -5.09 7.42 10.75
CA PHE A 98 -4.46 7.70 12.03
C PHE A 98 -5.46 7.32 13.13
N PRO A 99 -5.24 6.21 13.85
CA PRO A 99 -6.32 5.58 14.63
C PRO A 99 -6.56 6.25 15.98
N GLU A 100 -5.59 6.98 16.53
CA GLU A 100 -5.69 7.53 17.88
C GLU A 100 -5.18 8.96 17.93
N PRO A 101 -5.98 9.91 18.47
CA PRO A 101 -5.52 11.26 18.69
C PRO A 101 -4.40 11.25 19.75
N THR A 102 -3.35 12.00 19.50
CA THR A 102 -2.26 12.23 20.47
C THR A 102 -2.38 13.62 21.06
N GLU A 103 -1.65 13.92 22.14
CA GLU A 103 -1.58 15.30 22.66
C GLU A 103 -0.98 16.27 21.63
N GLU A 104 -0.12 15.77 20.74
CA GLU A 104 0.55 16.56 19.69
C GLU A 104 -0.31 16.70 18.42
N ASP A 105 -1.13 15.69 18.11
CA ASP A 105 -2.07 15.70 16.98
C ASP A 105 -3.45 15.14 17.42
N PRO A 106 -4.39 16.02 17.78
CA PRO A 106 -5.71 15.60 18.25
C PRO A 106 -6.65 15.19 17.10
N ALA A 107 -6.22 15.30 15.84
CA ALA A 107 -7.09 15.05 14.70
C ALA A 107 -7.02 13.58 14.25
N VAL A 108 -8.12 12.85 14.43
CA VAL A 108 -8.33 11.57 13.74
C VAL A 108 -8.61 11.87 12.27
N TRP A 109 -7.81 11.29 11.38
CA TRP A 109 -7.97 11.48 9.95
C TRP A 109 -7.91 10.18 9.16
N THR A 110 -8.49 10.22 7.96
CA THR A 110 -8.41 9.15 6.97
C THR A 110 -8.12 9.77 5.62
N ALA A 111 -7.13 9.23 4.91
CA ALA A 111 -6.76 9.64 3.57
C ALA A 111 -6.79 8.43 2.64
N THR A 112 -7.58 8.51 1.57
CA THR A 112 -7.65 7.46 0.55
C THR A 112 -7.18 8.00 -0.80
N VAL A 113 -6.20 7.34 -1.39
CA VAL A 113 -5.76 7.59 -2.77
C VAL A 113 -6.02 6.34 -3.61
N ARG A 114 -6.54 6.56 -4.82
CA ARG A 114 -6.79 5.47 -5.77
C ARG A 114 -5.83 5.57 -6.95
N VAL A 115 -5.18 4.47 -7.24
CA VAL A 115 -4.24 4.31 -8.35
C VAL A 115 -4.64 3.11 -9.20
N HIS A 116 -4.13 3.01 -10.43
CA HIS A 116 -4.38 1.81 -11.24
C HIS A 116 -3.12 1.30 -11.92
N LEU A 117 -3.11 -0.01 -12.15
CA LEU A 117 -2.08 -0.74 -12.88
C LEU A 117 -2.73 -1.42 -14.08
N THR A 118 -1.97 -1.59 -15.17
CA THR A 118 -2.37 -2.53 -16.21
C THR A 118 -2.11 -3.97 -15.75
N PRO A 119 -3.00 -4.92 -16.09
CA PRO A 119 -2.67 -6.33 -15.92
C PRO A 119 -1.43 -6.70 -16.73
N GLY A 120 -0.52 -7.48 -16.16
CA GLY A 120 0.72 -7.89 -16.83
C GLY A 120 1.95 -7.16 -16.29
N GLU A 121 2.62 -6.35 -17.11
CA GLU A 121 3.93 -5.79 -16.79
C GLU A 121 3.90 -4.85 -15.58
N ASP A 122 2.99 -3.87 -15.54
CA ASP A 122 2.88 -2.95 -14.39
C ASP A 122 2.65 -3.72 -13.08
N LEU A 123 1.82 -4.77 -13.12
CA LEU A 123 1.54 -5.63 -11.97
C LEU A 123 2.75 -6.47 -11.55
N ARG A 124 3.56 -6.93 -12.51
CA ARG A 124 4.81 -7.67 -12.23
C ARG A 124 5.88 -6.77 -11.63
N VAL A 125 6.02 -5.56 -12.15
CA VAL A 125 6.91 -4.53 -11.58
C VAL A 125 6.47 -4.20 -10.17
N PHE A 126 5.18 -3.93 -9.96
CA PHE A 126 4.63 -3.67 -8.61
C PHE A 126 4.90 -4.83 -7.63
N ASN A 127 4.72 -6.07 -8.07
CA ASN A 127 5.06 -7.27 -7.27
C ASN A 127 6.53 -7.30 -6.87
N SER A 128 7.42 -7.14 -7.85
CA SER A 128 8.88 -7.17 -7.64
C SER A 128 9.32 -6.05 -6.70
N ASP A 129 8.76 -4.86 -6.89
CA ASP A 129 9.06 -3.68 -6.10
C ASP A 129 8.65 -3.89 -4.63
N VAL A 130 7.43 -4.40 -4.38
CA VAL A 130 6.95 -4.71 -3.01
C VAL A 130 7.82 -5.78 -2.34
N ALA A 131 8.14 -6.86 -3.05
CA ALA A 131 8.98 -7.93 -2.51
C ALA A 131 10.39 -7.42 -2.15
N ALA A 132 11.00 -6.63 -3.04
CA ALA A 132 12.30 -6.01 -2.79
C ALA A 132 12.26 -5.04 -1.61
N PHE A 133 11.15 -4.32 -1.43
CA PHE A 133 10.95 -3.38 -0.34
C PHE A 133 10.82 -4.06 1.03
N LEU A 134 10.28 -5.28 1.12
CA LEU A 134 10.06 -5.98 2.39
C LEU A 134 11.22 -6.90 2.81
N ASN A 135 12.12 -7.22 1.88
CA ASN A 135 13.27 -8.12 2.10
C ASN A 135 14.54 -7.37 2.57
N VAL A 136 14.38 -6.34 3.39
CA VAL A 136 15.47 -5.49 3.95
C VAL A 136 15.93 -6.00 5.31
#